data_AF-A0A9E2JR50-F1
#
_entry.id   AF-A0A9E2JR50-F1
#
_cell.length_a   1.000
_cell.length_b   1.000
_cell.length_c   1.000
_cell.angle_alpha   90.00
_cell.angle_beta   90.00
_cell.angle_gamma   90.00
#
_symmetry.space_group_name_H-M   'P 1'
#
loop_
_entity.id
_entity.type
_entity.pdbx_description
1 polymer ?
#
loop_
_entity_poly.entity_id
_entity_poly.type
_entity_poly.pdbx_seq_one_letter_code
_entity_poly.pdbx_strand_id
1 'polypeptide(L)'
;MTAKQITPFLKPALEIGPIVVFFAAYVLLKDKIFDIGGTEYEGFILVTAGFIPLMLISTALLWKLTGHLSPMQIVTAVLIVVFGGLSVWLNDERFFKMKPTLIYLLFGAALGIGLLRGESWLRKVMEGVMPLQHEGWMILTRRVCAFFFGLALLNEVIWRNFPTETWVYFKTFGLTAAIFAFFMTQGGLFKKYGIEKE
;
A
#
# COMPACT_ATOMS: atom_id res chain seq x y z
N MET A 1 12.19 31.52 19.07
CA MET A 1 11.24 30.42 18.83
C MET A 1 11.81 29.18 19.51
N THR A 2 11.26 28.83 20.67
CA THR A 2 11.83 27.82 21.57
C THR A 2 11.46 26.43 21.04
N ALA A 3 12.44 25.67 20.57
CA ALA A 3 12.28 24.28 20.20
C ALA A 3 11.77 23.50 21.42
N LYS A 4 10.48 23.16 21.41
CA LYS A 4 9.86 22.37 22.47
C LYS A 4 10.52 21.00 22.44
N GLN A 5 11.34 20.69 23.44
CA GLN A 5 11.95 19.37 23.58
C GLN A 5 10.84 18.32 23.67
N ILE A 6 10.62 17.62 22.56
CA ILE A 6 9.67 16.50 22.52
C ILE A 6 10.31 15.40 23.35
N THR A 7 9.61 14.94 24.39
CA THR A 7 10.08 13.82 25.22
C THR A 7 10.43 12.65 24.29
N PRO A 8 11.59 11.99 24.44
CA PRO A 8 12.07 10.98 23.48
C PRO A 8 11.06 9.86 23.18
N PHE A 9 10.12 9.63 24.11
CA PHE A 9 9.08 8.61 24.03
C PHE A 9 7.76 9.08 23.39
N LEU A 10 7.51 10.40 23.31
CA LEU A 10 6.24 10.95 22.81
C LEU A 10 6.03 10.70 21.32
N LYS A 11 7.11 10.80 20.54
CA LYS A 11 7.06 10.59 19.08
C LYS A 11 6.82 9.11 18.72
N PRO A 12 7.60 8.13 19.25
CA PRO A 12 7.29 6.72 19.07
C PRO A 12 5.91 6.32 19.59
N ALA A 13 5.47 6.88 20.73
CA ALA A 13 4.15 6.58 21.28
C ALA A 13 3.00 7.04 20.37
N LEU A 14 3.14 8.20 19.71
CA LEU A 14 2.14 8.69 18.75
C LEU A 14 2.16 7.95 17.40
N GLU A 15 3.31 7.40 17.01
CA GLU A 15 3.46 6.61 15.78
C GLU A 15 2.99 5.16 15.96
N ILE A 16 3.34 4.53 17.09
CA ILE A 16 3.06 3.11 17.38
C ILE A 16 1.75 2.94 18.14
N GLY A 17 1.37 3.91 18.99
CA GLY A 17 0.19 3.84 19.85
C GLY A 17 -1.11 3.53 19.11
N PRO A 18 -1.45 4.24 18.02
CA PRO A 18 -2.65 3.94 17.23
C PRO A 18 -2.66 2.52 16.67
N ILE A 19 -1.49 2.04 16.23
CA ILE A 19 -1.34 0.70 15.66
C ILE A 19 -1.58 -0.36 16.73
N VAL A 20 -1.02 -0.15 17.93
CA VAL A 20 -1.21 -1.06 19.08
C VAL A 20 -2.67 -1.07 19.52
N VAL A 21 -3.30 0.11 19.62
CA VAL A 21 -4.72 0.24 19.97
C VAL A 21 -5.60 -0.46 18.93
N PHE A 22 -5.32 -0.28 17.64
CA PHE A 22 -6.02 -0.98 16.58
C PHE A 22 -5.86 -2.48 16.67
N PHE A 23 -4.64 -2.97 16.87
CA PHE A 23 -4.37 -4.40 16.94
C PHE A 23 -5.08 -5.05 18.14
N ALA A 24 -5.02 -4.40 19.30
CA ALA A 24 -5.75 -4.83 20.49
C ALA A 24 -7.27 -4.87 20.25
N ALA A 25 -7.83 -3.80 19.68
CA ALA A 25 -9.25 -3.73 19.36
C ALA A 25 -9.66 -4.77 18.30
N TYR A 26 -8.82 -5.00 17.30
CA TYR A 26 -9.04 -6.01 16.25
C TYR A 26 -9.11 -7.41 16.85
N VAL A 27 -8.12 -7.81 17.65
CA VAL A 27 -8.11 -9.15 18.26
C VAL A 27 -9.32 -9.38 19.17
N LEU A 28 -9.78 -8.33 19.88
CA LEU A 28 -10.89 -8.44 20.82
C LEU A 28 -12.28 -8.44 20.15
N LEU A 29 -12.42 -7.80 18.98
CA LEU A 29 -13.72 -7.49 18.39
C LEU A 29 -13.93 -8.10 17.01
N LYS A 30 -12.89 -8.60 16.32
CA LYS A 30 -12.99 -9.09 14.93
C LYS A 30 -14.08 -10.14 14.70
N ASP A 31 -14.32 -11.03 15.68
CA ASP A 31 -15.27 -12.15 15.56
C ASP A 31 -16.66 -11.80 16.13
N LYS A 32 -16.87 -10.56 16.55
CA LYS A 32 -18.15 -10.08 17.12
C LYS A 32 -18.96 -9.35 16.07
N ILE A 33 -20.26 -9.59 16.05
CA ILE A 33 -21.22 -8.84 15.24
C ILE A 33 -21.90 -7.82 16.14
N PHE A 34 -21.96 -6.57 15.69
CA PHE A 34 -22.59 -5.47 16.41
C PHE A 34 -23.80 -5.00 15.63
N ASP A 35 -24.98 -5.06 16.23
CA ASP A 35 -26.17 -4.39 15.70
C ASP A 35 -26.12 -2.91 16.11
N ILE A 36 -25.99 -2.03 15.13
CA ILE A 36 -26.08 -0.59 15.33
C ILE A 36 -27.19 -0.08 14.41
N GLY A 37 -28.33 0.29 15.00
CA GLY A 37 -29.45 0.90 14.28
C GLY A 37 -30.19 -0.02 13.32
N GLY A 38 -30.19 -1.35 13.58
CA GLY A 38 -30.84 -2.34 12.70
C GLY A 38 -29.97 -2.77 11.52
N THR A 39 -28.68 -2.45 11.55
CA THR A 39 -27.68 -2.93 10.60
C THR A 39 -26.59 -3.70 11.34
N GLU A 40 -26.34 -4.94 10.92
CA GLU A 40 -25.28 -5.79 11.45
C GLU A 40 -23.92 -5.35 10.88
N TYR A 41 -23.00 -4.98 11.78
CA TYR A 41 -21.62 -4.67 11.43
C TYR A 41 -20.70 -5.74 12.00
N GLU A 42 -19.83 -6.27 11.15
CA GLU A 42 -18.72 -7.09 11.61
C GLU A 42 -17.75 -6.23 12.45
N GLY A 43 -17.25 -6.78 13.55
CA GLY A 43 -16.42 -6.01 14.48
C GLY A 43 -15.09 -5.57 13.90
N PHE A 44 -14.58 -6.23 12.85
CA PHE A 44 -13.45 -5.72 12.07
C PHE A 44 -13.73 -4.34 11.45
N ILE A 45 -14.96 -4.11 10.99
CA ILE A 45 -15.37 -2.88 10.31
C ILE A 45 -15.50 -1.75 11.34
N LEU A 46 -16.07 -2.04 12.50
CA LEU A 46 -16.15 -1.09 13.61
C LEU A 46 -14.75 -0.67 14.11
N VAL A 47 -13.83 -1.64 14.22
CA VAL A 47 -12.44 -1.39 14.63
C VAL A 47 -11.72 -0.54 13.57
N THR A 48 -11.91 -0.84 12.29
CA THR A 48 -11.34 -0.05 11.19
C THR A 48 -11.91 1.37 11.16
N ALA A 49 -13.21 1.53 11.40
CA ALA A 49 -13.89 2.81 11.48
C ALA A 49 -13.39 3.67 12.64
N GLY A 50 -13.07 3.07 13.78
CA GLY A 50 -12.44 3.77 14.91
C GLY A 50 -10.97 4.09 14.69
N PHE A 51 -10.25 3.24 13.96
CA PHE A 51 -8.82 3.42 13.72
C PHE A 51 -8.49 4.60 12.81
N ILE A 52 -9.29 4.85 11.78
CA ILE A 52 -9.07 5.96 10.85
C ILE A 52 -9.04 7.33 11.57
N PRO A 53 -10.08 7.73 12.35
CA PRO A 53 -10.04 8.98 13.09
C PRO A 53 -8.94 8.97 14.17
N LEU A 54 -8.66 7.83 14.81
CA LEU A 54 -7.57 7.72 15.78
C LEU A 54 -6.20 8.03 15.13
N MET A 55 -5.92 7.44 13.96
CA MET A 55 -4.70 7.70 13.19
C MET A 55 -4.62 9.15 12.73
N LEU A 56 -5.73 9.73 12.26
CA LEU A 56 -5.77 11.12 11.84
C LEU A 56 -5.50 12.06 13.02
N ILE A 57 -6.10 11.81 14.18
CA ILE A 57 -5.89 12.61 15.40
C ILE A 57 -4.44 12.49 15.85
N SER A 58 -3.87 11.28 15.88
CA SER A 58 -2.47 11.08 16.25
C SER A 58 -1.52 11.75 15.26
N THR A 59 -1.81 11.71 13.96
CA THR A 59 -1.01 12.40 12.93
C THR A 59 -1.12 13.92 13.08
N ALA A 60 -2.30 14.46 13.38
CA ALA A 60 -2.53 15.88 13.61
C ALA A 60 -1.85 16.38 14.90
N LEU A 61 -1.89 15.57 15.98
CA LEU A 61 -1.17 15.84 17.22
C LEU A 61 0.34 15.80 16.99
N LEU A 62 0.83 14.81 16.23
CA LEU A 62 2.24 14.72 15.85
C LEU A 62 2.66 15.98 15.09
N TRP A 63 1.87 16.42 14.11
CA TRP A 63 2.12 17.64 13.35
C TRP A 63 2.14 18.88 14.25
N LYS A 64 1.17 19.03 15.17
CA LYS A 64 1.15 20.14 16.14
C LYS A 64 2.36 20.14 17.09
N LEU A 65 2.90 18.97 17.43
CA LEU A 65 4.02 18.82 18.36
C LEU A 65 5.40 18.94 17.67
N THR A 66 5.54 18.42 16.46
CA THR A 66 6.81 18.38 15.71
C THR A 66 6.95 19.48 14.66
N GLY A 67 5.86 20.13 14.25
CA GLY A 67 5.85 21.16 13.20
C GLY A 67 6.09 20.64 11.78
N HIS A 68 6.51 19.38 11.63
CA HIS A 68 6.82 18.75 10.34
C HIS A 68 6.30 17.32 10.30
N LEU A 69 5.57 16.99 9.25
CA LEU A 69 5.23 15.61 8.90
C LEU A 69 6.20 15.11 7.82
N SER A 70 6.70 13.89 7.96
CA SER A 70 7.52 13.31 6.88
C SER A 70 6.64 13.03 5.66
N PRO A 71 7.16 13.15 4.43
CA PRO A 71 6.40 12.82 3.22
C PRO A 71 5.79 11.42 3.26
N MET A 72 6.51 10.47 3.87
CA MET A 72 6.05 9.09 4.04
C MET A 72 4.88 8.96 5.02
N GLN A 73 4.84 9.77 6.08
CA GLN A 73 3.69 9.83 7.01
C GLN A 73 2.45 10.40 6.34
N ILE A 74 2.61 11.44 5.50
CA ILE A 74 1.49 12.03 4.75
C ILE A 74 0.91 11.01 3.78
N VAL A 75 1.77 10.33 3.00
CA VAL A 75 1.34 9.27 2.08
C VAL A 75 0.61 8.16 2.85
N THR A 76 1.15 7.71 3.98
CA THR A 76 0.54 6.67 4.81
C THR A 76 -0.83 7.12 5.34
N ALA A 77 -0.96 8.35 5.84
CA ALA A 77 -2.23 8.89 6.33
C ALA A 77 -3.27 8.97 5.20
N VAL A 78 -2.89 9.48 4.02
CA VAL A 78 -3.76 9.54 2.85
C VAL A 78 -4.22 8.13 2.45
N LEU A 79 -3.31 7.15 2.40
CA LEU A 79 -3.66 5.76 2.10
C LEU A 79 -4.62 5.18 3.14
N ILE A 80 -4.40 5.39 4.43
CA ILE A 80 -5.30 4.90 5.48
C ILE A 80 -6.68 5.54 5.39
N VAL A 81 -6.75 6.84 5.12
CA VAL A 81 -8.05 7.53 4.98
C VAL A 81 -8.79 7.05 3.74
N VAL A 82 -8.12 6.98 2.59
CA VAL A 82 -8.75 6.56 1.34
C VAL A 82 -9.15 5.09 1.40
N PHE A 83 -8.21 4.19 1.71
CA PHE A 83 -8.47 2.76 1.70
C PHE A 83 -9.21 2.28 2.93
N GLY A 84 -8.93 2.83 4.11
CA GLY A 84 -9.68 2.55 5.33
C GLY A 84 -11.09 3.09 5.25
N GLY A 85 -11.26 4.35 4.83
CA GLY A 85 -12.57 4.98 4.66
C GLY A 85 -13.46 4.23 3.68
N LEU A 86 -12.93 3.83 2.51
CA LEU A 86 -13.67 2.99 1.57
C LEU A 86 -13.99 1.60 2.15
N SER A 87 -13.12 1.03 3.00
CA SER A 87 -13.40 -0.27 3.65
C SER A 87 -14.59 -0.19 4.59
N VAL A 88 -14.71 0.91 5.32
CA VAL A 88 -15.82 1.16 6.25
C VAL A 88 -17.09 1.50 5.48
N TRP A 89 -16.99 2.31 4.43
CA TRP A 89 -18.13 2.75 3.63
C TRP A 89 -18.77 1.62 2.83
N LEU A 90 -17.98 0.67 2.32
CA LEU A 90 -18.50 -0.40 1.47
C LEU A 90 -18.95 -1.64 2.23
N ASN A 91 -18.57 -1.79 3.51
CA ASN A 91 -19.07 -2.83 4.43
C ASN A 91 -19.19 -4.25 3.79
N ASP A 92 -18.19 -4.66 2.99
CA ASP A 92 -18.25 -5.90 2.19
C ASP A 92 -16.85 -6.52 2.01
N GLU A 93 -16.74 -7.84 2.24
CA GLU A 93 -15.53 -8.65 1.98
C GLU A 93 -14.96 -8.46 0.57
N ARG A 94 -15.83 -8.18 -0.42
CA ARG A 94 -15.42 -7.89 -1.81
C ARG A 94 -14.44 -6.73 -1.88
N PHE A 95 -14.57 -5.74 -1.00
CA PHE A 95 -13.66 -4.60 -0.97
C PHE A 95 -12.24 -4.99 -0.52
N PHE A 96 -12.13 -5.98 0.35
CA PHE A 96 -10.84 -6.51 0.79
C PHE A 96 -10.08 -7.15 -0.38
N LYS A 97 -10.80 -7.78 -1.32
CA LYS A 97 -10.24 -8.39 -2.52
C LYS A 97 -9.96 -7.39 -3.65
N MET A 98 -10.71 -6.27 -3.70
CA MET A 98 -10.49 -5.17 -4.65
C MET A 98 -9.30 -4.27 -4.30
N LYS A 99 -8.92 -4.16 -3.01
CA LYS A 99 -7.78 -3.33 -2.55
C LYS A 99 -6.51 -3.54 -3.39
N PRO A 100 -6.02 -4.78 -3.61
CA PRO A 100 -4.86 -5.03 -4.46
C PRO A 100 -5.04 -4.53 -5.90
N THR A 101 -6.21 -4.76 -6.54
CA THR A 101 -6.49 -4.26 -7.89
C THR A 101 -6.29 -2.75 -7.98
N LEU A 102 -6.86 -2.00 -7.03
CA LEU A 102 -6.82 -0.54 -7.04
C LEU A 102 -5.39 -0.01 -6.85
N ILE A 103 -4.61 -0.66 -5.98
CA ILE A 103 -3.19 -0.35 -5.78
C ILE A 103 -2.39 -0.63 -7.06
N TYR A 104 -2.58 -1.80 -7.68
CA TYR A 104 -1.89 -2.15 -8.93
C TYR A 104 -2.25 -1.20 -10.08
N LEU A 105 -3.53 -0.81 -10.19
CA LEU A 105 -3.95 0.19 -11.16
C LEU A 105 -3.33 1.56 -10.88
N LEU A 106 -3.26 1.99 -9.62
CA LEU A 106 -2.66 3.27 -9.26
C LEU A 106 -1.17 3.29 -9.60
N PHE A 107 -0.41 2.26 -9.23
CA PHE A 107 1.01 2.16 -9.58
C PHE A 107 1.21 2.01 -11.09
N GLY A 108 0.43 1.17 -11.76
CA GLY A 108 0.45 1.01 -13.21
C GLY A 108 0.17 2.33 -13.94
N ALA A 109 -0.86 3.06 -13.52
CA ALA A 109 -1.21 4.36 -14.07
C ALA A 109 -0.14 5.42 -13.79
N ALA A 110 0.42 5.48 -12.58
CA ALA A 110 1.50 6.41 -12.26
C ALA A 110 2.73 6.15 -13.14
N LEU A 111 3.16 4.90 -13.27
CA LEU A 111 4.27 4.54 -14.16
C LEU A 111 3.92 4.78 -15.64
N GLY A 112 2.68 4.54 -16.04
CA GLY A 112 2.17 4.85 -17.38
C GLY A 112 2.22 6.33 -17.70
N ILE A 113 1.80 7.20 -16.78
CA ILE A 113 1.87 8.66 -16.90
C ILE A 113 3.34 9.10 -16.98
N GLY A 114 4.22 8.52 -16.16
CA GLY A 114 5.66 8.75 -16.27
C GLY A 114 6.21 8.41 -17.66
N LEU A 115 5.85 7.24 -18.18
CA LEU A 115 6.23 6.79 -19.52
C LEU A 115 5.71 7.72 -20.63
N LEU A 116 4.48 8.20 -20.52
CA LEU A 116 3.91 9.17 -21.47
C LEU A 116 4.64 10.52 -21.45
N ARG A 117 5.22 10.90 -20.30
CA ARG A 117 6.09 12.07 -20.17
C ARG A 117 7.55 11.79 -20.58
N GLY A 118 7.88 10.58 -21.02
CA GLY A 118 9.24 10.18 -21.35
C GLY A 118 10.14 10.00 -20.12
N GLU A 119 9.57 9.96 -18.91
CA GLU A 119 10.33 9.81 -17.67
C GLU A 119 10.15 8.42 -17.06
N SER A 120 11.26 7.80 -16.64
CA SER A 120 11.20 6.62 -15.78
C SER A 120 10.95 7.05 -14.33
N TRP A 121 9.69 7.03 -13.90
CA TRP A 121 9.37 7.21 -12.47
C TRP A 121 9.84 6.03 -11.62
N LEU A 122 9.96 4.84 -12.23
CA LEU A 122 10.58 3.70 -11.57
C LEU A 122 12.04 3.97 -11.20
N ARG A 123 12.80 4.63 -12.09
CA ARG A 123 14.17 5.09 -11.79
C ARG A 123 14.17 5.97 -10.54
N LYS A 124 13.32 6.99 -10.47
CA LYS A 124 13.25 7.90 -9.31
C LYS A 124 13.05 7.17 -7.98
N VAL A 125 12.34 6.04 -7.98
CA VAL A 125 12.08 5.22 -6.79
C VAL A 125 13.21 4.21 -6.52
N MET A 126 13.83 3.64 -7.55
CA MET A 126 14.77 2.52 -7.45
C MET A 126 16.24 2.86 -7.76
N GLU A 127 16.57 4.13 -8.03
CA GLU A 127 17.93 4.57 -8.40
C GLU A 127 19.00 4.19 -7.37
N GLY A 128 18.63 4.11 -6.08
CA GLY A 128 19.53 3.67 -5.01
C GLY A 128 19.74 2.16 -4.90
N VAL A 129 18.93 1.35 -5.60
CA VAL A 129 18.95 -0.12 -5.47
C VAL A 129 19.79 -0.77 -6.55
N MET A 130 19.74 -0.25 -7.79
CA MET A 130 20.45 -0.86 -8.91
C MET A 130 20.91 0.18 -9.93
N PRO A 131 22.19 0.17 -10.34
CA PRO A 131 22.69 1.07 -11.37
C PRO A 131 22.32 0.55 -12.76
N LEU A 132 21.39 1.22 -13.45
CA LEU A 132 21.02 0.95 -14.85
C LEU A 132 21.16 2.20 -15.71
N GLN A 133 21.47 1.99 -16.99
CA GLN A 133 21.40 3.01 -18.03
C GLN A 133 19.97 3.55 -18.22
N HIS A 134 19.84 4.76 -18.75
CA HIS A 134 18.55 5.43 -18.92
C HIS A 134 17.61 4.64 -19.85
N GLU A 135 18.12 4.07 -20.94
CA GLU A 135 17.33 3.22 -21.84
C GLU A 135 16.80 1.97 -21.13
N GLY A 136 17.65 1.35 -20.30
CA GLY A 136 17.28 0.19 -19.48
C GLY A 136 16.15 0.52 -18.51
N TRP A 137 16.21 1.69 -17.86
CA TRP A 137 15.15 2.19 -16.98
C TRP A 137 13.82 2.40 -17.71
N MET A 138 13.84 2.96 -18.92
CA MET A 138 12.61 3.17 -19.70
C MET A 138 11.96 1.84 -20.10
N ILE A 139 12.76 0.87 -20.55
CA ILE A 139 12.26 -0.47 -20.92
C ILE A 139 11.72 -1.19 -19.67
N LEU A 140 12.45 -1.14 -18.56
CA LEU A 140 12.04 -1.75 -17.30
C LEU A 140 10.74 -1.12 -16.79
N THR A 141 10.62 0.21 -16.83
CA THR A 141 9.41 0.93 -16.44
C THR A 141 8.21 0.50 -17.28
N ARG A 142 8.38 0.35 -18.60
CA ARG A 142 7.31 -0.15 -19.49
C ARG A 142 6.89 -1.58 -19.12
N ARG A 143 7.85 -2.46 -18.84
CA ARG A 143 7.57 -3.85 -18.45
C ARG A 143 6.90 -3.94 -17.08
N VAL A 144 7.36 -3.16 -16.11
CA VAL A 144 6.78 -3.09 -14.77
C VAL A 144 5.37 -2.48 -14.81
N CYS A 145 5.16 -1.44 -15.61
CA CYS A 145 3.84 -0.86 -15.86
C CYS A 145 2.87 -1.92 -16.43
N ALA A 146 3.27 -2.63 -17.49
CA ALA A 146 2.48 -3.73 -18.05
C ALA A 146 2.23 -4.86 -17.03
N PHE A 147 3.22 -5.18 -16.20
CA PHE A 147 3.10 -6.18 -15.14
C PHE A 147 2.09 -5.77 -14.07
N PHE A 148 2.09 -4.50 -13.63
CA PHE A 148 1.09 -3.98 -12.69
C PHE A 148 -0.33 -4.06 -13.27
N PHE A 149 -0.53 -3.66 -14.52
CA PHE A 149 -1.85 -3.82 -15.17
C PHE A 149 -2.25 -5.29 -15.33
N GLY A 150 -1.29 -6.17 -15.65
CA GLY A 150 -1.51 -7.62 -15.69
C GLY A 150 -1.93 -8.18 -14.33
N LEU A 151 -1.26 -7.78 -13.25
CA LEU A 151 -1.62 -8.16 -11.89
C LEU A 151 -2.97 -7.60 -11.46
N ALA A 152 -3.32 -6.38 -11.87
CA ALA A 152 -4.63 -5.79 -11.62
C ALA A 152 -5.73 -6.64 -12.28
N LEU A 153 -5.58 -6.94 -13.58
CA LEU A 153 -6.53 -7.79 -14.31
C LEU A 153 -6.63 -9.19 -13.71
N LEU A 154 -5.49 -9.80 -13.40
CA LEU A 154 -5.45 -11.16 -12.89
C LEU A 154 -6.03 -11.26 -11.48
N ASN A 155 -5.76 -10.27 -10.59
CA ASN A 155 -6.44 -10.18 -9.30
C ASN A 155 -7.96 -10.04 -9.50
N GLU A 156 -8.39 -9.14 -10.40
CA GLU A 156 -9.81 -8.90 -10.70
C GLU A 156 -10.54 -10.16 -11.17
N VAL A 157 -9.90 -10.94 -12.06
CA VAL A 157 -10.43 -12.22 -12.54
C VAL A 157 -10.51 -13.23 -11.40
N ILE A 158 -9.46 -13.34 -10.57
CA ILE A 158 -9.41 -14.34 -9.51
C ILE A 158 -10.47 -14.08 -8.45
N TRP A 159 -10.56 -12.85 -7.93
CA TRP A 159 -11.49 -12.60 -6.83
C TRP A 159 -12.96 -12.61 -7.26
N ARG A 160 -13.26 -12.32 -8.54
CA ARG A 160 -14.63 -12.37 -9.08
C ARG A 160 -15.11 -13.78 -9.44
N ASN A 161 -14.21 -14.64 -9.94
CA ASN A 161 -14.61 -15.94 -10.50
C ASN A 161 -14.26 -17.14 -9.59
N PHE A 162 -13.40 -16.96 -8.58
CA PHE A 162 -12.92 -18.06 -7.75
C PHE A 162 -13.25 -17.87 -6.25
N PRO A 163 -13.28 -18.96 -5.47
CA PRO A 163 -13.47 -18.91 -4.03
C PRO A 163 -12.40 -18.09 -3.29
N THR A 164 -12.73 -17.62 -2.09
CA THR A 164 -11.82 -16.84 -1.23
C THR A 164 -10.51 -17.57 -0.97
N GLU A 165 -10.54 -18.88 -0.77
CA GLU A 165 -9.34 -19.70 -0.55
C GLU A 165 -8.36 -19.62 -1.72
N THR A 166 -8.85 -19.74 -2.96
CA THR A 166 -8.04 -19.60 -4.17
C THR A 166 -7.42 -18.21 -4.26
N TRP A 167 -8.17 -17.16 -3.91
CA TRP A 167 -7.65 -15.80 -3.87
C TRP A 167 -6.54 -15.63 -2.81
N VAL A 168 -6.67 -16.24 -1.63
CA VAL A 168 -5.63 -16.21 -0.59
C VAL A 168 -4.36 -16.94 -1.04
N TYR A 169 -4.49 -18.10 -1.68
CA TYR A 169 -3.35 -18.82 -2.25
C TYR A 169 -2.69 -18.03 -3.38
N PHE A 170 -3.48 -17.43 -4.25
CA PHE A 170 -2.96 -16.56 -5.30
C PHE A 170 -2.19 -15.38 -4.70
N LYS A 171 -2.75 -14.71 -3.69
CA LYS A 171 -2.08 -13.56 -3.06
C LYS A 171 -0.79 -13.95 -2.35
N THR A 172 -0.76 -15.11 -1.70
CA THR A 172 0.41 -15.56 -0.91
C THR A 172 1.50 -16.14 -1.80
N PHE A 173 1.15 -17.08 -2.66
CA PHE A 173 2.10 -17.86 -3.46
C PHE A 173 2.12 -17.41 -4.92
N GLY A 174 0.93 -17.20 -5.52
CA GLY A 174 0.81 -16.80 -6.92
C GLY A 174 1.49 -15.46 -7.23
N LEU A 175 1.25 -14.44 -6.39
CA LEU A 175 1.87 -13.12 -6.52
C LEU A 175 3.39 -13.20 -6.34
N THR A 176 3.84 -13.91 -5.32
CA THR A 176 5.27 -14.10 -5.05
C THR A 176 5.97 -14.80 -6.21
N ALA A 177 5.36 -15.88 -6.73
CA ALA A 177 5.86 -16.58 -7.92
C ALA A 177 5.83 -15.69 -9.16
N ALA A 178 4.79 -14.89 -9.37
CA ALA A 178 4.67 -13.96 -10.50
C ALA A 178 5.75 -12.87 -10.45
N ILE A 179 6.02 -12.30 -9.27
CA ILE A 179 7.09 -11.32 -9.07
C ILE A 179 8.45 -11.96 -9.36
N PHE A 180 8.70 -13.15 -8.82
CA PHE A 180 9.95 -13.85 -9.04
C PHE A 180 10.17 -14.18 -10.52
N ALA A 181 9.17 -14.76 -11.18
CA ALA A 181 9.21 -15.04 -12.61
C ALA A 181 9.42 -13.75 -13.43
N PHE A 182 8.72 -12.67 -13.08
CA PHE A 182 8.90 -11.37 -13.74
C PHE A 182 10.36 -10.90 -13.65
N PHE A 183 10.97 -10.90 -12.47
CA PHE A 183 12.36 -10.49 -12.31
C PHE A 183 13.35 -11.45 -13.01
N MET A 184 13.08 -12.76 -13.03
CA MET A 184 13.88 -13.71 -13.82
C MET A 184 13.88 -13.34 -15.31
N THR A 185 12.71 -13.01 -15.88
CA THR A 185 12.63 -12.56 -17.29
C THR A 185 13.33 -11.22 -17.55
N GLN A 186 13.59 -10.42 -16.51
CA GLN A 186 14.35 -9.18 -16.61
C GLN A 186 15.88 -9.40 -16.56
N GLY A 187 16.37 -10.60 -16.26
CA GLY A 187 17.81 -10.89 -16.16
C GLY A 187 18.62 -10.47 -17.38
N GLY A 188 18.10 -10.70 -18.59
CA GLY A 188 18.76 -10.26 -19.83
C GLY A 188 18.79 -8.74 -20.01
N LEU A 189 17.80 -8.02 -19.49
CA LEU A 189 17.77 -6.55 -19.50
C LEU A 189 18.82 -6.00 -18.53
N PHE A 190 18.92 -6.59 -17.34
CA PHE A 190 19.94 -6.22 -16.36
C PHE A 190 21.35 -6.49 -16.87
N LYS A 191 21.59 -7.61 -17.55
CA LYS A 191 22.90 -7.90 -18.15
C LYS A 191 23.27 -6.92 -19.26
N LYS A 192 22.30 -6.43 -20.04
CA LYS A 192 22.54 -5.57 -21.19
C LYS A 192 22.68 -4.08 -20.84
N TYR A 193 21.93 -3.62 -19.84
CA TYR A 193 21.85 -2.19 -19.47
C TYR A 193 22.32 -1.91 -18.04
N GLY A 194 22.80 -2.92 -17.32
CA GLY A 194 23.42 -2.77 -16.01
C GLY A 194 24.73 -2.00 -16.16
N ILE A 195 24.96 -1.08 -15.24
CA ILE A 195 26.22 -0.35 -15.15
C ILE A 195 27.07 -1.10 -14.12
N GLU A 196 28.17 -1.70 -14.53
CA GLU A 196 29.15 -2.22 -13.59
C GLU A 196 29.67 -1.04 -12.76
N LYS A 197 29.45 -1.10 -11.45
CA LYS A 197 30.19 -0.26 -10.51
C LYS A 197 31.59 -0.85 -10.43
N GLU A 198 32.57 -0.16 -11.01
CA GLU A 198 33.93 -0.22 -10.48
C GLU A 198 33.95 0.24 -9.01
#